data_AF-A0A924FTH3-F1
#
_entry.id   AF-A0A924FTH3-F1
#
_cell.length_a   1.000
_cell.length_b   1.000
_cell.length_c   1.000
_cell.angle_alpha   90.00
_cell.angle_beta   90.00
_cell.angle_gamma   90.00
#
_symmetry.space_group_name_H-M   'P 1'
#
loop_
_entity.id
_entity.type
_entity.pdbx_description
1 polymer ?
#
loop_
_entity_poly.entity_id
_entity_poly.type
_entity_poly.pdbx_seq_one_letter_code
_entity_poly.pdbx_strand_id
1 'polypeptide(L)'
;MKDTGRSGTSYSRRIGSLVGRAIVILLAMIGAKTVTVETILPAIKPKLNLGSPNFKSVSSPDGNYKAVQITYAGGGGFAAFCRDRISVMLNNTSGDAVLDERLQVYSSDCGSFADHQPSPRLQWTNNQRLQLTVATGVFYRSVPVILRGHDASRMIEIDYSVHN
;
A
#
# COMPACT_ATOMS: atom_id res chain seq x y z
N MET A 1 25.44 48.20 72.78
CA MET A 1 24.71 49.09 71.84
C MET A 1 25.53 49.29 70.58
N LYS A 2 25.15 48.64 69.48
CA LYS A 2 25.10 49.24 68.13
C LYS A 2 24.50 48.20 67.16
N ASP A 3 23.23 48.45 66.84
CA ASP A 3 22.58 47.97 65.62
C ASP A 3 23.27 48.52 64.37
N THR A 4 23.25 47.73 63.31
CA THR A 4 23.13 48.09 61.87
C THR A 4 23.57 46.86 61.07
N GLY A 5 22.92 46.40 60.01
CA GLY A 5 21.83 46.92 59.20
C GLY A 5 21.90 46.12 57.89
N ARG A 6 20.84 45.37 57.60
CA ARG A 6 20.72 44.44 56.47
C ARG A 6 20.44 45.22 55.19
N SER A 7 21.32 45.14 54.19
CA SER A 7 21.12 45.63 52.81
C SER A 7 21.67 44.55 51.88
N GLY A 8 21.04 44.12 50.80
CA GLY A 8 19.86 44.56 50.07
C GLY A 8 19.87 43.74 48.78
N THR A 9 19.16 42.62 48.76
CA THR A 9 19.01 41.72 47.61
C THR A 9 18.15 42.40 46.55
N SER A 10 18.74 43.16 45.64
CA SER A 10 17.99 43.80 44.54
C SER A 10 18.74 43.84 43.21
N TYR A 11 19.58 42.84 42.94
CA TYR A 11 20.23 42.69 41.61
C TYR A 11 19.81 41.41 40.87
N SER A 12 19.18 40.45 41.55
CA SER A 12 18.84 39.14 40.98
C SER A 12 17.54 39.11 40.16
N ARG A 13 16.64 40.11 40.31
CA ARG A 13 15.32 40.10 39.64
C ARG A 13 15.31 40.59 38.17
N ARG A 14 16.35 41.29 37.69
CA ARG A 14 16.38 41.78 36.29
C ARG A 14 16.95 40.77 35.30
N ILE A 15 17.80 39.85 35.74
CA ILE A 15 18.49 38.89 34.85
C ILE A 15 17.57 37.71 34.48
N GLY A 16 16.71 37.28 35.40
CA GLY A 16 15.69 36.24 35.12
C GLY A 16 14.67 36.66 34.04
N SER A 17 14.41 37.96 33.91
CA SER A 17 13.50 38.53 32.91
C SER A 17 14.06 38.46 31.49
N LEU A 18 15.36 38.73 31.31
CA LEU A 18 16.01 38.72 30.00
C LEU A 18 16.28 37.30 29.51
N VAL A 19 16.73 36.41 30.39
CA VAL A 19 16.97 35.00 30.05
C VAL A 19 15.65 34.27 29.77
N GLY A 20 14.61 34.52 30.57
CA GLY A 20 13.27 33.97 30.32
C GLY A 20 12.69 34.44 28.99
N ARG A 21 12.85 35.73 28.64
CA ARG A 21 12.43 36.27 27.34
C ARG A 21 13.20 35.67 26.17
N ALA A 22 14.51 35.47 26.32
CA ALA A 22 15.33 34.83 25.28
C ALA A 22 14.90 33.38 25.01
N ILE A 23 14.61 32.61 26.07
CA ILE A 23 14.14 31.22 25.95
C ILE A 23 12.76 31.16 25.29
N VAL A 24 11.83 32.05 25.65
CA VAL A 24 10.50 32.11 25.04
C VAL A 24 10.58 32.47 23.56
N ILE A 25 11.47 33.40 23.17
CA ILE A 25 11.69 33.75 21.75
C ILE A 25 12.27 32.56 20.98
N LEU A 26 13.22 31.83 21.56
CA LEU A 26 13.82 30.64 20.95
C LEU A 26 12.79 29.52 20.75
N LEU A 27 11.96 29.25 21.77
CA LEU A 27 10.87 28.28 21.69
C LEU A 27 9.79 28.71 20.67
N ALA A 28 9.47 30.00 20.59
CA ALA A 28 8.52 30.52 19.59
C ALA A 28 9.06 30.40 18.15
N MET A 29 10.36 30.61 17.94
CA MET A 29 11.01 30.41 16.64
C MET A 29 11.05 28.93 16.24
N ILE A 30 11.29 28.02 17.18
CA ILE A 30 11.21 26.56 16.94
C ILE A 30 9.76 26.16 16.64
N GLY A 31 8.78 26.68 17.38
CA GLY A 31 7.35 26.47 17.14
C GLY A 31 6.87 26.97 15.77
N ALA A 32 7.32 28.16 15.34
CA ALA A 32 7.00 28.71 14.02
C ALA A 32 7.64 27.91 12.87
N LYS A 33 8.82 27.31 13.11
CA LYS A 33 9.48 26.39 12.16
C LYS A 33 8.75 25.04 12.08
N THR A 34 8.18 24.52 13.17
CA THR A 34 7.39 23.27 13.15
C THR A 34 6.03 23.42 12.48
N VAL A 35 5.40 24.60 12.53
CA VAL A 35 4.08 24.84 11.91
C VAL A 35 4.17 25.03 10.37
N THR A 36 5.37 25.20 9.81
CA THR A 36 5.57 25.24 8.35
C THR A 36 5.98 23.89 7.74
N VAL A 37 6.12 22.84 8.55
CA VAL A 37 6.44 21.47 8.08
C VAL A 37 5.18 20.67 7.72
N GLU A 38 3.98 21.20 7.96
CA GLU A 38 2.72 20.53 7.57
C GLU A 38 2.16 20.96 6.21
N THR A 39 2.79 21.90 5.50
CA THR A 39 2.33 22.34 4.16
C THR A 39 3.20 21.84 2.99
N ILE A 40 4.25 21.05 3.25
CA ILE A 40 5.16 20.50 2.21
C ILE A 40 5.16 18.95 2.19
N LEU A 41 4.03 18.31 2.44
CA LEU A 41 3.88 16.88 2.17
C LEU A 41 2.62 16.58 1.33
N PRO A 42 2.65 16.92 0.03
CA PRO A 42 2.05 16.04 -0.97
C PRO A 42 3.10 15.36 -1.88
N ALA A 43 4.40 15.54 -1.62
CA ALA A 43 5.44 15.16 -2.59
C ALA A 43 6.45 14.10 -2.13
N ILE A 44 6.36 13.54 -0.92
CA ILE A 44 7.03 12.25 -0.65
C ILE A 44 6.10 11.17 -1.18
N LYS A 45 6.07 10.99 -2.51
CA LYS A 45 5.82 9.65 -3.06
C LYS A 45 7.02 8.86 -2.59
N PRO A 46 6.90 7.98 -1.58
CA PRO A 46 8.06 7.20 -1.22
C PRO A 46 8.43 6.43 -2.48
N LYS A 47 9.68 6.59 -2.92
CA LYS A 47 10.31 5.73 -3.92
C LYS A 47 10.48 4.37 -3.25
N LEU A 48 9.37 3.70 -2.92
CA LEU A 48 9.41 2.28 -2.69
C LEU A 48 9.97 1.71 -4.00
N ASN A 49 10.98 0.87 -3.90
CA ASN A 49 11.32 -0.07 -4.96
C ASN A 49 10.15 -1.06 -5.09
N LEU A 50 8.97 -0.58 -5.49
CA LEU A 50 7.98 -1.40 -6.15
C LEU A 50 8.64 -1.73 -7.49
N GLY A 51 8.95 -3.00 -7.71
CA GLY A 51 9.20 -3.46 -9.07
C GLY A 51 8.02 -3.04 -9.94
N SER A 52 8.28 -2.62 -11.17
CA SER A 52 7.21 -2.23 -12.10
C SER A 52 6.15 -3.35 -12.16
N PRO A 53 4.88 -3.07 -11.87
CA PRO A 53 3.85 -4.08 -11.89
C PRO A 53 3.75 -4.71 -13.28
N ASN A 54 3.68 -6.05 -13.33
CA ASN A 54 3.42 -6.78 -14.56
C ASN A 54 1.90 -6.88 -14.74
N PHE A 55 1.40 -6.48 -15.90
CA PHE A 55 -0.02 -6.51 -16.23
C PHE A 55 -0.26 -7.48 -17.38
N LYS A 56 -1.24 -8.37 -17.20
CA LYS A 56 -1.76 -9.23 -18.26
C LYS A 56 -3.28 -9.10 -18.31
N SER A 57 -3.82 -8.77 -19.48
CA SER A 57 -5.27 -8.64 -19.69
C SER A 57 -5.76 -9.69 -20.67
N VAL A 58 -6.91 -10.28 -20.39
CA VAL A 58 -7.61 -11.21 -21.28
C VAL A 58 -9.08 -10.77 -21.38
N SER A 59 -9.53 -10.41 -22.58
CA SER A 59 -10.92 -10.00 -22.83
C SER A 59 -11.84 -11.22 -22.95
N SER A 60 -13.09 -11.05 -22.52
CA SER A 60 -14.15 -12.04 -22.76
C SER A 60 -14.39 -12.20 -24.26
N PRO A 61 -14.95 -13.34 -24.73
CA PRO A 61 -15.16 -13.59 -26.15
C PRO A 61 -16.08 -12.58 -26.84
N ASP A 62 -17.04 -12.02 -26.10
CA ASP A 62 -17.94 -10.96 -26.57
C ASP A 62 -17.35 -9.53 -26.43
N GLY A 63 -16.17 -9.40 -25.82
CA GLY A 63 -15.48 -8.13 -25.62
C GLY A 63 -16.12 -7.19 -24.58
N ASN A 64 -17.14 -7.63 -23.84
CA ASN A 64 -17.83 -6.82 -22.83
C ASN A 64 -17.04 -6.71 -21.52
N TYR A 65 -16.29 -7.76 -21.17
CA TYR A 65 -15.54 -7.87 -19.94
C TYR A 65 -14.06 -8.11 -20.22
N LYS A 66 -13.22 -7.85 -19.23
CA LYS A 66 -11.82 -8.25 -19.22
C LYS A 66 -11.40 -8.71 -17.83
N ALA A 67 -10.57 -9.73 -17.80
CA ALA A 67 -9.84 -10.16 -16.61
C ALA A 67 -8.43 -9.57 -16.69
N VAL A 68 -8.00 -8.89 -15.64
CA VAL A 68 -6.68 -8.27 -15.56
C VAL A 68 -5.93 -8.87 -14.38
N GLN A 69 -4.80 -9.50 -14.67
CA GLN A 69 -3.83 -9.98 -13.69
C GLN A 69 -2.79 -8.90 -13.46
N ILE A 70 -2.48 -8.67 -12.18
CA ILE A 70 -1.39 -7.82 -11.74
C ILE A 70 -0.52 -8.58 -10.77
N THR A 71 0.74 -8.68 -11.15
CA THR A 71 1.79 -9.14 -10.26
C THR A 71 2.67 -7.96 -9.89
N TYR A 72 2.88 -7.75 -8.60
CA TYR A 72 3.80 -6.73 -8.12
C TYR A 72 4.62 -7.28 -6.95
N ALA A 73 5.91 -6.98 -6.99
CA ALA A 73 6.87 -7.37 -5.98
C ALA A 73 7.61 -6.14 -5.47
N GLY A 74 8.02 -6.18 -4.22
CA GLY A 74 8.74 -5.08 -3.61
C GLY A 74 9.20 -5.41 -2.21
N GLY A 75 9.58 -4.36 -1.49
CA GLY A 75 10.24 -4.50 -0.20
C GLY A 75 11.73 -4.78 -0.36
N GLY A 76 12.43 -4.90 0.78
CA GLY A 76 13.86 -5.13 0.82
C GLY A 76 14.26 -5.85 2.10
N GLY A 77 15.44 -6.49 2.08
CA GLY A 77 15.97 -7.23 3.23
C GLY A 77 14.99 -8.30 3.74
N PHE A 78 14.61 -8.19 5.01
CA PHE A 78 13.74 -9.14 5.72
C PHE A 78 12.24 -8.96 5.45
N ALA A 79 11.84 -7.95 4.67
CA ALA A 79 10.44 -7.60 4.40
C ALA A 79 10.12 -7.60 2.90
N ALA A 80 10.70 -8.53 2.14
CA ALA A 80 10.33 -8.75 0.76
C ALA A 80 8.90 -9.30 0.67
N PHE A 81 8.12 -8.80 -0.30
CA PHE A 81 6.79 -9.29 -0.59
C PHE A 81 6.59 -9.42 -2.10
N CYS A 82 5.70 -10.31 -2.49
CA CYS A 82 5.21 -10.43 -3.85
C CYS A 82 3.73 -10.78 -3.80
N ARG A 83 2.92 -10.07 -4.57
CA ARG A 83 1.47 -10.25 -4.63
C ARG A 83 1.04 -10.45 -6.06
N ASP A 84 0.11 -11.38 -6.24
CA ASP A 84 -0.58 -11.60 -7.49
C ASP A 84 -2.08 -11.44 -7.30
N ARG A 85 -2.70 -10.67 -8.19
CA ARG A 85 -4.12 -10.28 -8.08
C ARG A 85 -4.79 -10.39 -9.43
N ILE A 86 -6.05 -10.82 -9.44
CA ILE A 86 -6.88 -10.78 -10.64
C ILE A 86 -8.15 -10.02 -10.33
N SER A 87 -8.45 -9.04 -11.18
CA SER A 87 -9.67 -8.25 -11.14
C SER A 87 -10.47 -8.47 -12.42
N VAL A 88 -11.80 -8.53 -12.28
CA VAL A 88 -12.73 -8.62 -13.41
C VAL A 88 -13.50 -7.31 -13.52
N MET A 89 -13.57 -6.75 -14.72
CA MET A 89 -14.20 -5.45 -14.97
C MET A 89 -14.74 -5.36 -16.39
N LEU A 90 -15.52 -4.32 -16.67
CA LEU A 90 -15.95 -4.02 -18.05
C LEU A 90 -14.74 -3.68 -18.90
N ASN A 91 -14.78 -4.05 -20.18
CA ASN A 91 -13.64 -3.89 -21.09
C ASN A 91 -13.21 -2.41 -21.24
N ASN A 92 -14.18 -1.49 -21.21
CA ASN A 92 -13.97 -0.03 -21.27
C ASN A 92 -13.52 0.62 -19.93
N THR A 93 -13.41 -0.16 -18.85
CA THR A 93 -12.97 0.38 -17.54
C THR A 93 -11.51 0.79 -17.63
N SER A 94 -11.16 1.93 -17.00
CA SER A 94 -9.79 2.43 -16.96
C SER A 94 -8.83 1.44 -16.30
N GLY A 95 -7.57 1.47 -16.72
CA GLY A 95 -6.55 0.58 -16.17
C GLY A 95 -6.41 0.70 -14.65
N ASP A 96 -6.53 1.91 -14.09
CA ASP A 96 -6.36 2.18 -12.66
C ASP A 96 -7.37 1.46 -11.76
N ALA A 97 -8.57 1.15 -12.27
CA ALA A 97 -9.62 0.47 -11.52
C ALA A 97 -9.21 -0.93 -11.07
N VAL A 98 -8.22 -1.54 -11.73
CA VAL A 98 -7.66 -2.85 -11.37
C VAL A 98 -7.16 -2.94 -9.93
N LEU A 99 -6.78 -1.81 -9.33
CA LEU A 99 -6.30 -1.73 -7.96
C LEU A 99 -7.44 -1.76 -6.93
N ASP A 100 -8.70 -1.59 -7.35
CA ASP A 100 -9.86 -1.67 -6.47
C ASP A 100 -10.08 -3.12 -5.98
N GLU A 101 -10.01 -3.31 -4.67
CA GLU A 101 -10.23 -4.60 -4.01
C GLU A 101 -11.65 -5.14 -4.17
N ARG A 102 -12.62 -4.29 -4.55
CA ARG A 102 -13.98 -4.74 -4.83
C ARG A 102 -14.07 -5.56 -6.11
N LEU A 103 -13.23 -5.24 -7.11
CA LEU A 103 -13.20 -5.91 -8.41
C LEU A 103 -12.33 -7.17 -8.40
N GLN A 104 -11.54 -7.37 -7.33
CA GLN A 104 -10.66 -8.52 -7.19
C GLN A 104 -11.47 -9.80 -6.97
N VAL A 105 -11.22 -10.78 -7.82
CA VAL A 105 -11.75 -12.15 -7.70
C VAL A 105 -10.72 -13.10 -7.12
N TYR A 106 -9.43 -12.82 -7.34
CA TYR A 106 -8.30 -13.59 -6.82
C TYR A 106 -7.23 -12.68 -6.23
N SER A 107 -6.65 -13.07 -5.11
CA SER A 107 -5.50 -12.41 -4.49
C SER A 107 -4.66 -13.43 -3.72
N SER A 108 -3.36 -13.48 -3.99
CA SER A 108 -2.42 -14.37 -3.29
C SER A 108 -1.03 -13.74 -3.21
N ASP A 109 -0.15 -14.32 -2.40
CA ASP A 109 1.29 -14.06 -2.55
C ASP A 109 1.83 -14.86 -3.73
N CYS A 110 2.86 -14.35 -4.39
CA CYS A 110 3.47 -15.06 -5.51
C CYS A 110 4.13 -16.36 -5.02
N GLY A 111 3.78 -17.48 -5.66
CA GLY A 111 4.40 -18.78 -5.42
C GLY A 111 5.54 -19.06 -6.41
N SER A 112 6.46 -19.96 -6.02
CA SER A 112 7.25 -20.72 -6.99
C SER A 112 6.55 -22.05 -7.23
N PHE A 113 6.19 -22.30 -8.49
CA PHE A 113 5.48 -23.50 -8.93
C PHE A 113 6.46 -24.52 -9.50
N ALA A 114 6.13 -25.80 -9.38
CA ALA A 114 7.03 -26.90 -9.77
C ALA A 114 7.39 -26.89 -11.27
N ASP A 115 6.50 -26.34 -12.10
CA ASP A 115 6.65 -26.23 -13.55
C ASP A 115 7.26 -24.90 -14.02
N HIS A 116 7.58 -23.99 -13.08
CA HIS A 116 8.05 -22.62 -13.34
C HIS A 116 7.15 -21.78 -14.26
N GLN A 117 5.90 -22.19 -14.49
CA GLN A 117 4.99 -21.46 -15.37
C GLN A 117 4.31 -20.31 -14.61
N PRO A 118 3.89 -19.25 -15.32
CA PRO A 118 3.04 -18.22 -14.74
C PRO A 118 1.72 -18.83 -14.29
N SER A 119 1.43 -18.73 -12.99
CA SER A 119 0.19 -19.18 -12.38
C SER A 119 -0.40 -18.03 -11.55
N PRO A 120 -1.73 -17.83 -11.57
CA PRO A 120 -2.71 -18.66 -12.26
C PRO A 120 -2.83 -18.35 -13.76
N ARG A 121 -3.21 -19.36 -14.55
CA ARG A 121 -3.58 -19.21 -15.97
C ARG A 121 -5.03 -18.75 -16.07
N LEU A 122 -5.26 -17.77 -16.94
CA LEU A 122 -6.56 -17.15 -17.20
C LEU A 122 -7.10 -17.59 -18.54
N GLN A 123 -8.34 -18.12 -18.55
CA GLN A 123 -9.03 -18.47 -19.79
C GLN A 123 -10.53 -18.21 -19.64
N TRP A 124 -11.12 -17.49 -20.59
CA TRP A 124 -12.57 -17.41 -20.71
C TRP A 124 -13.09 -18.70 -21.35
N THR A 125 -14.03 -19.36 -20.70
CA THR A 125 -14.70 -20.56 -21.26
C THR A 125 -15.95 -20.17 -22.05
N ASN A 126 -16.58 -19.06 -21.68
CA ASN A 126 -17.66 -18.40 -22.44
C ASN A 126 -17.72 -16.90 -22.06
N ASN A 127 -18.78 -16.20 -22.49
CA ASN A 127 -18.96 -14.76 -22.24
C ASN A 127 -19.09 -14.37 -20.75
N GLN A 128 -19.49 -15.31 -19.90
CA GLN A 128 -19.85 -15.08 -18.49
C GLN A 128 -19.07 -15.98 -17.52
N ARG A 129 -18.07 -16.72 -18.00
CA ARG A 129 -17.34 -17.68 -17.17
C ARG A 129 -15.85 -17.62 -17.45
N LEU A 130 -15.10 -17.37 -16.39
CA LEU A 130 -13.66 -17.25 -16.39
C LEU A 130 -13.07 -18.40 -15.57
N GLN A 131 -12.21 -19.19 -16.20
CA GLN A 131 -11.47 -20.26 -15.55
C GLN A 131 -10.09 -19.76 -15.10
N LEU A 132 -9.81 -19.92 -13.81
CA LEU A 132 -8.54 -19.68 -13.16
C LEU A 132 -7.91 -21.03 -12.85
N THR A 133 -6.81 -21.35 -13.54
CA THR A 133 -6.06 -22.59 -13.30
C THR A 133 -4.80 -22.28 -12.50
N VAL A 134 -4.77 -22.68 -11.24
CA VAL A 134 -3.63 -22.46 -10.33
C VAL A 134 -2.69 -23.67 -10.44
N ALA A 135 -1.39 -23.44 -10.55
CA ALA A 135 -0.40 -24.51 -10.43
C ALA A 135 -0.18 -24.87 -8.95
N THR A 136 0.05 -26.13 -8.62
CA THR A 136 0.46 -26.49 -7.26
C THR A 136 1.89 -26.04 -6.98
N GLY A 137 2.09 -25.26 -5.92
CA GLY A 137 3.42 -24.80 -5.50
C GLY A 137 4.23 -25.87 -4.77
N VAL A 138 5.55 -25.72 -4.77
CA VAL A 138 6.49 -26.59 -4.03
C VAL A 138 6.64 -26.19 -2.55
N PHE A 139 6.26 -24.96 -2.21
CA PHE A 139 6.39 -24.41 -0.86
C PHE A 139 5.03 -23.94 -0.33
N TYR A 140 4.52 -24.68 0.66
CA TYR A 140 3.29 -24.33 1.38
C TYR A 140 3.63 -23.38 2.53
N ARG A 141 3.68 -22.07 2.28
CA ARG A 141 3.29 -21.15 3.34
C ARG A 141 1.76 -21.02 3.25
N SER A 142 1.08 -21.18 4.38
CA SER A 142 -0.34 -20.85 4.50
C SER A 142 -0.49 -19.34 4.33
N VAL A 143 -0.58 -18.90 3.08
CA VAL A 143 -0.78 -17.52 2.72
C VAL A 143 -2.29 -17.26 2.65
N PRO A 144 -2.78 -16.14 3.19
CA PRO A 144 -4.18 -15.76 2.99
C PRO A 144 -4.46 -15.57 1.49
N VAL A 145 -5.39 -16.36 0.96
CA VAL A 145 -5.85 -16.27 -0.42
C VAL A 145 -7.28 -15.73 -0.43
N ILE A 146 -7.54 -14.76 -1.28
CA ILE A 146 -8.90 -14.33 -1.61
C ILE A 146 -9.33 -15.10 -2.84
N LEU A 147 -10.44 -15.83 -2.73
CA LEU A 147 -11.10 -16.53 -3.83
C LEU A 147 -12.56 -16.11 -3.83
N ARG A 148 -13.03 -15.51 -4.93
CA ARG A 148 -14.45 -15.20 -5.13
C ARG A 148 -14.98 -16.02 -6.28
N GLY A 149 -16.15 -16.64 -6.09
CA GLY A 149 -16.84 -17.40 -7.14
C GLY A 149 -17.51 -16.53 -8.20
N HIS A 150 -17.63 -15.22 -7.94
CA HIS A 150 -18.21 -14.27 -8.88
C HIS A 150 -17.49 -12.91 -8.87
N ASP A 151 -17.61 -12.16 -9.95
CA ASP A 151 -17.20 -10.77 -10.02
C ASP A 151 -18.11 -9.85 -9.17
N ALA A 152 -17.75 -8.57 -9.09
CA ALA A 152 -18.49 -7.56 -8.34
C ALA A 152 -19.96 -7.41 -8.80
N SER A 153 -20.24 -7.61 -10.09
CA SER A 153 -21.61 -7.55 -10.64
C SER A 153 -22.41 -8.83 -10.47
N ARG A 154 -21.77 -9.94 -10.08
CA ARG A 154 -22.32 -11.30 -10.04
C ARG A 154 -22.73 -11.87 -11.41
N MET A 155 -22.31 -11.23 -12.50
CA MET A 155 -22.62 -11.68 -13.86
C MET A 155 -21.56 -12.64 -14.39
N ILE A 156 -20.33 -12.57 -13.87
CA ILE A 156 -19.23 -13.42 -14.27
C ILE A 156 -18.99 -14.45 -13.18
N GLU A 157 -19.05 -15.72 -13.55
CA GLU A 157 -18.69 -16.86 -12.71
C GLU A 157 -17.19 -17.15 -12.82
N ILE A 158 -16.57 -17.46 -11.68
CA ILE A 158 -15.14 -17.71 -11.56
C ILE A 158 -14.93 -19.16 -11.15
N ASP A 159 -14.47 -19.96 -12.10
CA ASP A 159 -14.18 -21.37 -11.90
C ASP A 159 -12.71 -21.56 -11.54
N TYR A 160 -12.45 -22.21 -10.42
CA TYR A 160 -11.09 -22.51 -9.98
C TYR A 160 -10.76 -23.97 -10.27
N SER A 161 -9.60 -24.18 -10.86
CA SER A 161 -9.05 -25.51 -11.08
C SER A 161 -7.56 -25.52 -10.75
N VAL A 162 -7.04 -26.71 -10.51
CA VAL A 162 -5.63 -26.92 -10.14
C VAL A 162 -4.99 -27.83 -11.18
N HIS A 163 -3.73 -27.55 -11.51
CA HIS A 163 -2.90 -28.45 -12.32
C HIS A 163 -1.54 -28.66 -11.65
N ASN A 164 -0.92 -29.80 -11.96
CA ASN A 164 0.44 -30.16 -11.55
C ASN A 164 1.43 -29.85 -12.67
#